data_AF-A0A366MHQ0-F1
#
_entry.id   AF-A0A366MHQ0-F1
#
_cell.length_a   1.000
_cell.length_b   1.000
_cell.length_c   1.000
_cell.angle_alpha   90.00
_cell.angle_beta   90.00
_cell.angle_gamma   90.00
#
_symmetry.space_group_name_H-M   'P 1'
#
loop_
_entity.id
_entity.type
_entity.pdbx_description
1 polymer ?
#
loop_
_entity_poly.entity_id
_entity_poly.type
_entity_poly.pdbx_seq_one_letter_code
_entity_poly.pdbx_strand_id
1 'polypeptide(L)'
;NLVNEAISIIDQIAFQTNILSLNAAVEAATAGEAGLGFSVVAQEVRNLAARSAEAAKEIKDIVEKATIKANEGKNIATTMI
;
A
#
# COMPACT_ATOMS: atom_id res chain seq x y z
N ASN A 1 7.18 16.44 -4.55
CA ASN A 1 6.66 15.31 -5.36
C ASN A 1 5.31 14.88 -4.80
N LEU A 2 4.22 15.46 -5.30
CA LEU A 2 2.84 15.14 -4.88
C LEU A 2 2.50 13.65 -5.03
N VAL A 3 3.09 13.00 -6.05
CA VAL A 3 2.90 11.57 -6.31
C VAL A 3 3.48 10.70 -5.17
N ASN A 4 4.70 10.98 -4.70
CA ASN A 4 5.30 10.23 -3.58
C ASN A 4 4.52 10.42 -2.27
N GLU A 5 3.97 11.61 -2.06
CA GLU A 5 3.13 11.91 -0.90
C GLU A 5 1.81 11.12 -0.96
N ALA A 6 1.14 11.10 -2.13
CA ALA A 6 -0.05 10.29 -2.34
C ALA A 6 0.21 8.79 -2.13
N ILE A 7 1.34 8.26 -2.63
CA ILE A 7 1.73 6.86 -2.41
C ILE A 7 1.94 6.58 -0.92
N SER A 8 2.58 7.50 -0.19
CA SER A 8 2.77 7.36 1.25
C SER A 8 1.44 7.35 2.02
N ILE A 9 0.46 8.16 1.61
CA ILE A 9 -0.88 8.15 2.21
C ILE A 9 -1.58 6.82 1.94
N ILE A 10 -1.47 6.27 0.72
CA ILE A 10 -2.05 4.96 0.39
C ILE A 10 -1.44 3.85 1.25
N ASP A 11 -0.12 3.84 1.42
CA ASP A 11 0.58 2.86 2.27
C ASP A 11 0.12 2.96 3.75
N GLN A 12 -0.06 4.19 4.26
CA GLN A 12 -0.62 4.41 5.59
C GLN A 12 -2.06 3.90 5.73
N ILE A 13 -2.92 4.14 4.74
CA ILE A 13 -4.30 3.63 4.72
C ILE A 13 -4.30 2.09 4.69
N ALA A 14 -3.44 1.47 3.88
CA ALA A 14 -3.29 0.03 3.81
C ALA A 14 -2.85 -0.54 5.17
N PHE A 15 -1.88 0.08 5.82
CA PHE A 15 -1.43 -0.30 7.16
C PHE A 15 -2.55 -0.19 8.21
N GLN A 16 -3.29 0.92 8.22
CA GLN A 16 -4.44 1.09 9.13
C GLN A 16 -5.54 0.06 8.86
N THR A 17 -5.82 -0.24 7.60
CA THR A 17 -6.80 -1.27 7.20
C THR A 17 -6.38 -2.65 7.67
N ASN A 18 -5.09 -2.97 7.59
CA ASN A 18 -4.54 -4.22 8.11
C ASN A 18 -4.73 -4.33 9.63
N ILE A 19 -4.47 -3.26 10.40
CA ILE A 19 -4.74 -3.25 11.85
C ILE A 19 -6.23 -3.41 12.16
N LEU A 20 -7.10 -2.72 11.43
CA LEU A 20 -8.54 -2.83 11.60
C LEU A 20 -9.04 -4.26 11.34
N SER A 21 -8.51 -4.90 10.30
CA SER A 21 -8.83 -6.29 9.96
C SER A 21 -8.38 -7.29 11.03
N LEU A 22 -7.22 -7.03 11.66
CA LEU A 22 -6.74 -7.83 12.78
C LEU A 22 -7.67 -7.70 13.99
N ASN A 23 -8.10 -6.49 14.32
CA ASN A 23 -9.05 -6.26 15.42
C ASN A 23 -10.40 -6.96 15.14
N ALA A 24 -10.89 -6.90 13.90
CA ALA A 24 -12.09 -7.62 13.49
C ALA A 24 -11.94 -9.14 13.61
N ALA A 25 -10.76 -9.69 13.28
CA ALA A 25 -10.47 -11.11 13.44
C ALA A 25 -10.43 -11.52 14.93
N VAL A 26 -9.89 -10.68 15.82
CA VAL A 26 -9.90 -10.90 17.27
C VAL A 26 -11.35 -10.92 17.79
N GLU A 27 -12.16 -9.93 17.45
CA GLU A 27 -13.56 -9.87 17.89
C GLU A 27 -14.39 -11.05 17.34
N ALA A 28 -14.13 -11.45 16.10
CA ALA A 28 -14.74 -12.64 15.51
C ALA A 28 -14.37 -13.93 16.29
N ALA A 29 -13.12 -14.05 16.75
CA ALA A 29 -12.71 -15.17 17.58
C ALA A 29 -13.38 -15.13 18.97
N THR A 30 -13.55 -13.93 19.55
CA THR A 30 -14.28 -13.73 20.82
C THR A 30 -15.75 -14.12 20.71
N ALA A 31 -16.39 -13.88 19.56
CA ALA A 31 -17.78 -14.24 19.30
C ALA A 31 -18.03 -15.74 19.03
N GLY A 32 -16.98 -16.57 18.97
CA GLY A 32 -17.11 -18.02 18.76
C GLY A 32 -17.82 -18.39 17.45
N GLU A 33 -18.81 -19.27 17.52
CA GLU A 33 -19.56 -19.72 16.32
C GLU A 33 -20.30 -18.59 15.59
N ALA A 34 -20.77 -17.57 16.32
CA ALA A 34 -21.44 -16.41 15.72
C ALA A 34 -20.47 -15.52 14.91
N GLY A 35 -19.17 -15.61 15.19
CA GLY A 35 -18.12 -14.83 14.52
C GLY A 35 -17.50 -15.48 13.28
N LEU A 36 -17.87 -16.73 12.94
CA LEU A 36 -17.23 -17.49 11.85
C LEU A 36 -17.30 -16.77 10.50
N GLY A 37 -18.47 -16.22 10.14
CA GLY A 37 -18.62 -15.46 8.89
C GLY A 37 -17.83 -14.15 8.90
N PHE A 38 -17.71 -13.50 10.07
CA PHE A 38 -16.99 -12.25 10.23
C PHE A 38 -15.47 -12.44 10.16
N SER A 39 -14.97 -13.60 10.63
CA SER A 39 -13.56 -14.00 10.55
C SER A 39 -13.09 -14.11 9.09
N VAL A 40 -13.92 -14.68 8.20
CA VAL A 40 -13.60 -14.80 6.77
C VAL A 40 -13.49 -13.41 6.13
N VAL A 41 -14.41 -12.50 6.45
CA VAL A 41 -14.38 -11.12 5.95
C VAL A 41 -13.14 -10.39 6.45
N ALA A 42 -12.80 -10.54 7.74
CA ALA A 42 -11.61 -9.94 8.33
C ALA A 42 -10.32 -10.42 7.62
N GLN A 43 -10.23 -11.71 7.30
CA GLN A 43 -9.09 -12.26 6.58
C GLN A 43 -9.01 -11.73 5.14
N GLU A 44 -10.14 -11.57 4.45
CA GLU A 44 -10.14 -11.03 3.07
C GLU A 44 -9.74 -9.56 3.05
N VAL A 45 -10.24 -8.76 4.01
CA VAL A 45 -9.83 -7.35 4.17
C VAL A 45 -8.33 -7.25 4.47
N ARG A 46 -7.79 -8.16 5.29
CA ARG A 46 -6.35 -8.23 5.57
C ARG A 46 -5.53 -8.51 4.31
N ASN A 47 -5.98 -9.47 3.50
CA ASN A 47 -5.32 -9.81 2.24
C ASN A 47 -5.35 -8.61 1.27
N LEU A 48 -6.48 -7.90 1.19
CA LEU A 48 -6.61 -6.71 0.36
C LEU A 48 -5.69 -5.58 0.82
N ALA A 49 -5.59 -5.35 2.14
CA ALA A 49 -4.69 -4.38 2.72
C ALA A 49 -3.21 -4.69 2.41
N ALA A 50 -2.80 -5.96 2.55
CA ALA A 50 -1.45 -6.39 2.21
C ALA A 50 -1.13 -6.17 0.72
N ARG A 51 -2.05 -6.54 -0.18
CA ARG A 51 -1.91 -6.29 -1.63
C ARG A 51 -1.84 -4.80 -1.95
N SER A 52 -2.59 -3.96 -1.23
CA SER A 52 -2.55 -2.51 -1.41
C SER A 52 -1.20 -1.91 -1.00
N ALA A 53 -0.60 -2.39 0.09
CA ALA A 53 0.72 -1.96 0.54
C ALA A 53 1.81 -2.38 -0.46
N GLU A 54 1.75 -3.60 -0.99
CA GLU A 54 2.66 -4.08 -2.03
C GLU A 54 2.57 -3.25 -3.30
N ALA A 55 1.35 -2.99 -3.79
CA ALA A 55 1.13 -2.14 -4.96
C ALA A 55 1.64 -0.70 -4.74
N ALA A 56 1.42 -0.12 -3.57
CA ALA A 56 1.95 1.22 -3.24
C ALA A 56 3.48 1.24 -3.31
N LYS A 57 4.15 0.19 -2.81
CA LYS A 57 5.60 0.04 -2.90
C LYS A 57 6.09 -0.09 -4.34
N GLU A 58 5.45 -0.91 -5.17
CA GLU A 58 5.82 -1.05 -6.58
C GLU A 58 5.68 0.28 -7.34
N ILE A 59 4.60 1.02 -7.11
CA ILE A 59 4.39 2.33 -7.73
C ILE A 59 5.50 3.31 -7.30
N LYS A 60 5.91 3.28 -6.02
CA LYS A 60 7.02 4.11 -5.52
C LYS A 60 8.31 3.83 -6.30
N ASP A 61 8.65 2.56 -6.48
CA ASP A 61 9.87 2.14 -7.19
C ASP A 61 9.81 2.57 -8.68
N ILE A 62 8.65 2.48 -9.31
CA ILE A 62 8.44 2.93 -10.70
C ILE A 62 8.64 4.45 -10.80
N VAL A 63 8.06 5.22 -9.89
CA VAL A 63 8.15 6.69 -9.86
C VAL A 63 9.59 7.14 -9.61
N GLU A 64 10.32 6.46 -8.72
CA GLU A 64 11.74 6.73 -8.46
C GLU A 64 12.59 6.48 -9.71
N LYS A 65 12.41 5.32 -10.36
CA LYS A 65 13.09 5.00 -11.63
C LYS A 65 12.77 6.01 -12.74
N ALA A 66 11.51 6.43 -12.86
CA ALA A 66 11.10 7.44 -13.84
C ALA A 66 11.77 8.79 -13.57
N THR A 67 11.87 9.17 -12.30
CA THR A 67 12.54 10.42 -11.87
C THR A 67 14.04 10.38 -12.19
N ILE A 68 14.71 9.25 -11.93
CA ILE A 68 16.13 9.05 -12.27
C ILE A 68 16.34 9.21 -13.78
N LYS A 69 15.57 8.48 -14.60
CA LYS A 69 15.66 8.56 -16.07
C LYS A 69 15.39 9.98 -16.60
N ALA A 70 14.43 10.69 -16.02
CA ALA A 70 14.15 12.08 -16.40
C ALA A 70 15.34 13.01 -16.08
N ASN A 71 15.98 12.84 -14.93
CA ASN A 71 17.17 13.60 -14.55
C ASN A 71 18.38 13.27 -15.43
N GLU A 72 18.60 12.00 -15.76
CA GLU A 72 19.64 11.58 -16.72
C GLU A 72 19.43 12.24 -18.08
N GLY A 73 18.21 12.20 -18.62
CA GLY A 73 17.86 12.87 -19.87
C GLY A 73 18.11 14.38 -19.83
N LYS A 74 17.76 15.04 -18.71
CA LYS A 74 18.05 16.46 -18.48
C LYS A 74 19.56 16.75 -18.47
N ASN A 75 20.36 15.91 -17.81
CA ASN A 75 21.80 16.09 -17.74
C ASN A 75 22.46 15.92 -19.12
N ILE A 76 22.06 14.91 -19.88
CA ILE A 76 22.56 14.69 -21.25
C ILE A 76 22.24 15.92 -22.12
N ALA A 77 20.99 16.39 -22.08
CA ALA A 77 20.58 17.57 -22.83
C ALA A 77 21.36 18.84 -22.42
N THR A 78 21.71 18.97 -21.13
CA THR A 78 22.47 20.12 -20.62
C THR A 78 23.94 20.07 -21.06
N THR A 79 24.55 18.87 -21.10
CA THR A 79 25.95 18.69 -21.53
C THR A 79 26.14 18.81 -23.05
N MET A 80 25.06 18.68 -23.82
CA MET A 80 25.07 18.82 -25.29
C MET A 80 25.00 20.27 -25.78
N ILE A 81 24.82 21.25 -24.87
CA ILE A 81 24.81 22.70 -25.15
C ILE A 81 26.14 23.29 -24.67
#